data_AF-A0A967XQS4-F1
#
_entry.id   AF-A0A967XQS4-F1
#
_cell.length_a   1.000
_cell.length_b   1.000
_cell.length_c   1.000
_cell.angle_alpha   90.00
_cell.angle_beta   90.00
_cell.angle_gamma   90.00
#
_symmetry.space_group_name_H-M   'P 1'
#
loop_
_entity.id
_entity.type
_entity.pdbx_description
1 polymer ?
#
loop_
_entity_poly.entity_id
_entity_poly.type
_entity_poly.pdbx_seq_one_letter_code
_entity_poly.pdbx_strand_id
1 'polypeptide(L)'
;AVDNPDQLFAIIDQSPGPFPPWTDADGNDRSPNGWQNLRGITFQIDEAGFLAGYVAAGITQTGIVGTFGGINIPPVTIFMDGYQQGVE
;
A
#
# COMPACT_ATOMS: atom_id res chain seq x y z
N ALA A 1 6.03 19.11 -0.99
CA ALA A 1 6.33 19.09 -2.45
C ALA A 1 5.97 20.44 -3.09
N VAL A 2 4.71 20.90 -3.01
CA VAL A 2 4.27 22.18 -3.60
C VAL A 2 5.06 23.39 -3.09
N ASP A 3 5.34 23.45 -1.79
CA ASP A 3 6.09 24.57 -1.19
C ASP A 3 7.59 24.58 -1.54
N ASN A 4 8.11 23.54 -2.18
CA ASN A 4 9.53 23.37 -2.51
C ASN A 4 9.66 22.87 -3.96
N PRO A 5 9.33 23.71 -4.96
CA PRO A 5 9.14 23.27 -6.34
C PRO A 5 10.42 22.72 -7.00
N ASP A 6 11.59 23.24 -6.62
CA ASP A 6 12.88 22.83 -7.20
C ASP A 6 13.43 21.54 -6.60
N GLN A 7 12.87 21.10 -5.46
CA GLN A 7 13.28 19.87 -4.80
C GLN A 7 12.46 18.70 -5.36
N LEU A 8 13.16 17.65 -5.77
CA LEU A 8 12.55 16.38 -6.18
C LEU A 8 12.29 15.50 -4.97
N PHE A 9 11.12 14.87 -4.95
CA PHE A 9 10.67 13.96 -3.90
C PHE A 9 10.25 12.61 -4.49
N ALA A 10 10.50 11.55 -3.73
CA ALA A 10 9.88 10.25 -3.95
C ALA A 10 9.14 9.85 -2.68
N ILE A 11 7.97 9.22 -2.85
CA ILE A 11 7.23 8.59 -1.75
C ILE A 11 7.08 7.10 -2.05
N ILE A 12 7.28 6.29 -1.01
CA ILE A 12 7.24 4.83 -1.09
C ILE A 12 5.90 4.35 -0.54
N ASP A 13 5.38 3.29 -1.16
CA ASP A 13 4.17 2.55 -0.76
C ASP A 13 2.84 3.28 -1.04
N GLN A 14 2.93 4.49 -1.60
CA GLN A 14 1.78 5.30 -1.98
C GLN A 14 2.09 6.09 -3.24
N SER A 15 1.03 6.49 -3.95
CA SER A 15 1.10 7.52 -4.99
C SER A 15 0.05 8.59 -4.70
N PRO A 16 0.24 9.83 -5.19
CA PRO A 16 -0.82 10.82 -5.16
C PRO A 16 -2.11 10.26 -5.75
N GLY A 17 -3.23 10.50 -5.06
CA GLY A 17 -4.52 9.90 -5.38
C GLY A 17 -5.70 10.69 -4.79
N PRO A 18 -6.94 10.23 -4.97
CA PRO A 18 -8.13 11.01 -4.63
C PRO A 18 -8.51 10.98 -3.14
N PHE A 19 -7.55 10.69 -2.25
CA PHE A 19 -7.78 10.52 -0.82
C PHE A 19 -6.74 11.28 0.02
N PRO A 20 -7.05 11.65 1.28
CA PRO A 20 -6.08 12.21 2.20
C PRO A 20 -4.84 11.30 2.32
N PRO A 21 -3.62 11.86 2.37
CA PRO A 21 -3.28 13.27 2.57
C PRO A 21 -3.20 14.12 1.29
N TRP A 22 -3.52 13.55 0.12
CA TRP A 22 -3.37 14.22 -1.17
C TRP A 22 -4.48 15.22 -1.47
N THR A 23 -5.66 15.01 -0.86
CA THR A 23 -6.79 15.93 -0.92
C THR A 23 -6.93 16.74 0.37
N ASP A 24 -7.53 17.92 0.28
CA ASP A 24 -7.92 18.73 1.45
C ASP A 24 -9.18 18.17 2.13
N ALA A 25 -9.68 18.87 3.16
CA ALA A 25 -10.86 18.45 3.91
C ALA A 25 -12.15 18.43 3.06
N ASP A 26 -12.18 19.20 1.97
CA ASP A 26 -13.31 19.29 1.05
C ASP A 26 -13.15 18.33 -0.15
N GLY A 27 -12.04 17.56 -0.20
CA GLY A 27 -11.75 16.61 -1.25
C GLY A 27 -11.04 17.19 -2.48
N ASN A 28 -10.63 18.47 -2.45
CA ASN A 28 -9.90 19.08 -3.56
C ASN A 28 -8.45 18.59 -3.58
N ASP A 29 -7.88 18.41 -4.78
CA ASP A 29 -6.47 18.09 -4.94
C ASP A 29 -5.59 19.22 -4.38
N ARG A 30 -4.66 18.86 -3.49
CA ARG A 30 -3.71 19.81 -2.90
C ARG A 30 -2.60 20.25 -3.88
N SER A 31 -2.51 19.63 -5.05
CA SER A 31 -1.59 20.02 -6.12
C SER A 31 -2.33 20.28 -7.43
N PRO A 32 -3.03 21.43 -7.57
CA PRO A 32 -3.86 21.73 -8.74
C PRO A 32 -3.14 21.73 -10.10
N ASN A 33 -1.80 21.82 -10.12
CA ASN A 33 -0.97 21.73 -11.33
C ASN A 33 -0.32 20.35 -11.54
N GLY A 34 -0.77 19.34 -10.78
CA GLY A 34 -0.20 18.00 -10.73
C GLY A 34 1.08 17.91 -9.89
N TRP A 35 1.38 16.71 -9.41
CA TRP A 35 2.52 16.41 -8.54
C TRP A 35 3.84 16.28 -9.32
N GLN A 36 4.26 17.33 -10.03
CA GLN A 36 5.38 17.26 -11.00
C GLN A 36 6.75 16.94 -10.37
N ASN A 37 6.98 17.38 -9.12
CA ASN A 37 8.21 17.14 -8.37
C ASN A 37 8.08 16.00 -7.34
N LEU A 38 7.02 15.18 -7.43
CA LEU A 38 6.79 14.04 -6.53
C LEU A 38 6.46 12.78 -7.32
N ARG A 39 7.25 11.72 -7.12
CA ARG A 39 7.01 10.40 -7.71
C ARG A 39 6.57 9.41 -6.64
N GLY A 40 5.42 8.77 -6.84
CA GLY A 40 5.00 7.61 -6.06
C GLY A 40 5.64 6.32 -6.57
N ILE A 41 6.05 5.45 -5.66
CA ILE A 41 6.51 4.09 -5.92
C ILE A 41 5.58 3.15 -5.16
N THR A 42 4.83 2.32 -5.89
CA THR A 42 3.85 1.39 -5.33
C THR A 42 4.23 -0.06 -5.65
N PHE A 43 3.63 -0.99 -4.90
CA PHE A 43 3.86 -2.43 -5.04
C PHE A 43 2.53 -3.17 -5.17
N GLN A 44 2.49 -4.24 -5.96
CA GLN A 44 1.41 -5.23 -5.90
C GLN A 44 1.70 -6.19 -4.74
N ILE A 45 1.47 -5.70 -3.52
CA ILE A 45 1.92 -6.38 -2.30
C ILE A 45 1.04 -7.60 -1.94
N ASP A 46 -0.17 -7.65 -2.47
CA ASP A 46 -1.05 -8.81 -2.48
C ASP A 46 -0.44 -10.02 -3.20
N GLU A 47 0.30 -9.82 -4.29
CA GLU A 47 1.00 -10.93 -4.98
C GLU A 47 2.01 -11.63 -4.06
N ALA A 48 2.77 -10.84 -3.29
CA ALA A 48 3.70 -11.37 -2.29
C ALA A 48 2.96 -12.02 -1.11
N GLY A 49 1.85 -11.41 -0.68
CA GLY A 49 0.96 -11.97 0.34
C GLY A 49 0.44 -13.34 -0.07
N PHE A 50 -0.06 -13.47 -1.29
CA PHE A 50 -0.58 -14.72 -1.86
C PHE A 50 0.46 -15.83 -1.81
N LEU A 51 1.68 -15.57 -2.29
CA LEU A 51 2.76 -16.57 -2.24
C LEU A 51 3.12 -16.97 -0.80
N ALA A 52 3.11 -16.02 0.14
CA ALA A 52 3.34 -16.31 1.55
C ALA A 52 2.22 -17.18 2.15
N GLY A 53 0.96 -16.91 1.81
CA GLY A 53 -0.19 -17.71 2.21
C GLY A 53 -0.11 -19.14 1.66
N TYR A 54 0.21 -19.27 0.37
CA TYR A 54 0.36 -20.57 -0.30
C TYR A 54 1.43 -21.44 0.38
N VAL A 55 2.60 -20.86 0.66
CA VAL A 55 3.66 -21.59 1.36
C VAL A 55 3.22 -21.95 2.78
N ALA A 56 2.57 -21.04 3.51
CA ALA A 56 2.09 -21.30 4.87
C ALA A 56 1.08 -22.46 4.92
N ALA A 57 0.14 -22.51 3.98
CA ALA A 57 -0.80 -23.61 3.83
C ALA A 57 -0.09 -24.93 3.47
N GLY A 58 0.95 -24.88 2.63
CA GLY A 58 1.70 -26.07 2.22
C GLY A 58 2.60 -26.68 3.31
N ILE A 59 3.00 -25.91 4.33
CA ILE A 59 3.94 -26.38 5.37
C ILE A 59 3.31 -26.57 6.76
N THR A 60 2.08 -26.09 6.98
CA THR A 60 1.45 -26.17 8.30
C THR A 60 1.13 -27.62 8.69
N GLN A 61 1.36 -27.96 9.97
CA GLN A 61 1.02 -29.26 10.55
C GLN A 61 -0.32 -29.23 11.31
N THR A 62 -0.76 -28.04 11.72
CA THR A 62 -1.97 -27.85 12.53
C THR A 62 -3.17 -27.47 11.69
N GLY A 63 -2.97 -27.07 10.43
CA GLY A 63 -4.01 -26.46 9.60
C GLY A 63 -4.40 -25.04 10.04
N ILE A 64 -3.70 -24.47 11.03
CA ILE A 64 -3.94 -23.12 11.52
C ILE A 64 -2.75 -22.26 11.10
N VAL A 65 -3.04 -21.19 10.37
CA VAL A 65 -2.05 -20.19 9.92
C VAL A 65 -2.62 -18.79 10.13
N GLY A 66 -1.76 -17.78 10.08
CA GLY A 66 -2.19 -16.41 10.31
C GLY A 66 -1.11 -15.39 9.99
N THR A 67 -1.55 -14.15 9.84
CA THR A 67 -0.71 -12.98 9.59
C THR A 67 -1.01 -11.91 10.63
N PHE A 68 0.00 -11.12 10.97
CA PHE A 68 -0.10 -10.05 11.97
C PHE A 68 0.19 -8.71 11.29
N GLY A 69 -0.86 -7.90 11.11
CA GLY A 69 -0.75 -6.56 10.55
C GLY A 69 -0.19 -5.54 11.55
N GLY A 70 0.51 -4.54 11.03
CA GLY A 70 0.97 -3.37 11.79
C GLY A 70 -0.13 -2.31 11.91
N ILE A 71 0.16 -1.10 11.42
CA ILE A 71 -0.82 -0.01 11.36
C ILE A 71 -1.92 -0.39 10.35
N ASN A 72 -3.18 -0.09 10.68
CA ASN A 72 -4.30 -0.34 9.77
C ASN A 72 -4.32 0.71 8.63
N ILE A 73 -3.55 0.44 7.58
CA ILE A 73 -3.46 1.21 6.34
C ILE A 73 -3.55 0.28 5.12
N PRO A 74 -3.91 0.79 3.93
CA PRO A 74 -4.22 -0.05 2.78
C PRO A 74 -3.14 -1.08 2.40
N PRO A 75 -1.83 -0.73 2.36
CA PRO A 75 -0.81 -1.72 1.99
C PRO A 75 -0.75 -2.92 2.94
N VAL A 76 -1.02 -2.72 4.23
CA VAL A 76 -1.05 -3.79 5.24
C VAL A 76 -2.23 -4.71 5.01
N THR A 77 -3.44 -4.14 4.85
CA THR A 77 -4.64 -4.96 4.65
C THR A 77 -4.61 -5.68 3.30
N ILE A 78 -4.11 -5.04 2.24
CA ILE A 78 -3.92 -5.68 0.92
C ILE A 78 -2.97 -6.87 0.99
N PHE A 79 -1.87 -6.77 1.74
CA PHE A 79 -0.99 -7.93 1.98
C PHE A 79 -1.72 -9.06 2.73
N MET A 80 -2.49 -8.71 3.77
CA MET A 80 -3.23 -9.69 4.57
C MET A 80 -4.33 -10.39 3.76
N ASP A 81 -5.03 -9.65 2.89
CA ASP A 81 -6.03 -10.18 1.97
C ASP A 81 -5.38 -11.10 0.93
N GLY A 82 -4.22 -10.71 0.40
CA GLY A 82 -3.41 -11.56 -0.47
C GLY A 82 -2.99 -12.84 0.24
N TYR A 83 -2.50 -12.73 1.49
CA TYR A 83 -2.15 -13.87 2.33
C TYR A 83 -3.32 -14.82 2.55
N GLN A 84 -4.49 -14.30 2.91
CA GLN A 84 -5.70 -15.13 3.05
C GLN A 84 -6.02 -15.87 1.74
N GLN A 85 -6.03 -15.16 0.61
CA GLN A 85 -6.29 -15.77 -0.70
C GLN A 85 -5.27 -16.85 -1.07
N GLY A 86 -4.02 -16.73 -0.62
CA GLY A 86 -3.02 -17.77 -0.82
C GLY A 86 -3.22 -19.00 0.07
N VAL A 87 -3.91 -18.86 1.21
CA VAL A 87 -4.20 -19.95 2.15
C VAL A 87 -5.41 -20.78 1.70
N GLU A 88 -6.41 -20.15 1.07
CA GLU A 88 -7.66 -20.76 0.57
C GLU A 88 -7.46 -21.64 -0.68
#